data_AF-A0A7G9W6P6-F1
#
_entry.id   AF-A0A7G9W6P6-F1
#
_cell.length_a   1.000
_cell.length_b   1.000
_cell.length_c   1.000
_cell.angle_alpha   90.00
_cell.angle_beta   90.00
_cell.angle_gamma   90.00
#
_symmetry.space_group_name_H-M   'P 1'
#
loop_
_entity.id
_entity.type
_entity.pdbx_description
1 polymer ?
#
loop_
_entity_poly.entity_id
_entity_poly.type
_entity_poly.pdbx_seq_one_letter_code
_entity_poly.pdbx_strand_id
1 'polypeptide(L)'
;MPRVSKEDYGTIVKIYNESGNKAAMEYITNEYGIKAPNGVLYRIKKSPGYTYDEFSNKIVIKDEEEPLFMGIDEICNKQVSKEPSHTIVHQIHYSKETSLDLLYKELLQEKLLELSKYIRLDRITNTIDIDKTSILTDGYHIKIY
;
A
#
# COMPACT_ATOMS: atom_id res chain seq x y z
N MET A 1 27.30 -22.40 24.83
CA MET A 1 26.79 -22.91 23.53
C MET A 1 27.26 -21.96 22.46
N PRO A 2 27.90 -22.40 21.37
CA PRO A 2 28.24 -21.50 20.28
C PRO A 2 26.93 -20.92 19.74
N ARG A 3 26.75 -19.61 19.95
CA ARG A 3 25.57 -18.87 19.54
C ARG A 3 26.05 -17.85 18.53
N VAL A 4 25.58 -17.99 17.29
CA VAL A 4 25.64 -16.89 16.32
C VAL A 4 24.89 -15.71 16.92
N SER A 5 25.56 -14.57 17.05
CA SER A 5 24.93 -13.36 17.57
C SER A 5 24.08 -12.69 16.49
N LYS A 6 23.19 -11.78 16.87
CA LYS A 6 22.31 -11.11 15.89
C LYS A 6 23.11 -10.22 14.94
N GLU A 7 24.23 -9.66 15.38
CA GLU A 7 25.11 -8.81 14.57
C GLU A 7 25.72 -9.59 13.40
N ASP A 8 25.93 -10.90 13.57
CA ASP A 8 26.51 -11.78 12.56
C ASP A 8 25.51 -12.22 11.47
N TYR A 9 24.21 -11.99 11.70
CA TYR A 9 23.17 -12.42 10.76
C TYR A 9 23.33 -11.75 9.39
N GLY A 10 23.76 -10.48 9.37
CA GLY A 10 24.01 -9.76 8.13
C GLY A 10 25.07 -10.44 7.25
N THR A 11 26.18 -10.89 7.85
CA THR A 11 27.27 -11.58 7.14
C THR A 11 26.81 -12.92 6.58
N ILE A 12 26.08 -13.70 7.39
CA ILE A 12 25.55 -15.00 6.96
C ILE A 12 24.54 -14.84 5.82
N VAL A 13 23.69 -13.81 5.88
CA VAL A 13 22.72 -13.50 4.82
C VAL A 13 23.40 -13.09 3.52
N LYS A 14 24.47 -12.29 3.58
CA LYS A 14 25.27 -11.94 2.39
C LYS A 14 25.83 -13.20 1.72
N ILE A 15 26.46 -14.08 2.49
CA ILE A 15 27.02 -15.34 1.99
C ILE A 15 25.91 -16.23 1.40
N TYR A 16 24.75 -16.32 2.05
CA TYR A 16 23.61 -17.08 1.54
C TYR A 16 23.10 -16.52 0.20
N ASN A 17 22.98 -15.20 0.07
CA ASN A 17 22.45 -14.55 -1.14
C ASN A 17 23.43 -14.54 -2.32
N GLU A 18 24.74 -14.52 -2.06
CA GLU A 18 25.79 -14.48 -3.09
C GLU A 18 26.27 -15.88 -3.48
N SER A 19 26.52 -16.75 -2.50
CA SER A 19 27.18 -18.04 -2.68
C SER A 19 26.24 -19.24 -2.45
N GLY A 20 24.99 -18.99 -2.04
CA GLY A 20 23.95 -20.00 -1.89
C GLY A 20 23.96 -20.72 -0.54
N ASN A 21 22.94 -21.55 -0.34
CA ASN A 21 22.67 -22.24 0.94
C ASN A 21 23.86 -23.10 1.42
N LYS A 22 24.52 -23.83 0.51
CA LYS A 22 25.62 -24.72 0.87
C LYS A 22 26.82 -23.96 1.44
N ALA A 23 27.20 -22.85 0.81
CA ALA A 23 28.29 -22.00 1.27
C ALA A 23 27.98 -21.37 2.64
N ALA A 24 26.74 -20.92 2.85
CA ALA A 24 26.33 -20.40 4.15
C ALA A 24 26.38 -21.46 5.26
N MET A 25 25.98 -22.70 4.97
CA MET A 25 26.06 -23.80 5.95
C MET A 25 27.49 -24.16 6.31
N GLU A 26 28.39 -24.22 5.33
CA GLU A 26 29.82 -24.46 5.55
C GLU A 26 30.44 -23.34 6.39
N TYR A 27 30.13 -22.08 6.07
CA TYR A 27 30.58 -20.92 6.85
C TYR A 27 30.12 -20.99 8.31
N ILE A 28 28.82 -21.24 8.56
CA ILE A 28 28.27 -21.37 9.92
C ILE A 28 28.95 -22.51 10.71
N THR A 29 29.26 -23.60 10.03
CA THR A 29 29.89 -24.78 10.65
C THR A 29 31.36 -24.50 10.99
N ASN A 30 32.10 -23.86 10.08
CA ASN A 30 33.52 -23.62 10.23
C ASN A 30 33.84 -22.47 11.20
N GLU A 31 33.14 -21.35 11.09
CA GLU A 31 33.42 -20.16 11.93
C GLU A 31 32.85 -20.30 13.34
N TYR A 32 31.63 -20.84 13.48
CA TYR A 32 30.94 -20.90 14.77
C TYR A 32 30.96 -22.30 15.41
N GLY A 33 31.49 -23.32 14.72
CA GLY A 33 31.53 -24.70 15.23
C GLY A 33 30.13 -25.31 15.45
N ILE A 34 29.11 -24.85 14.71
CA ILE A 34 27.71 -25.24 14.93
C ILE A 34 27.37 -26.50 14.13
N LYS A 35 26.99 -27.56 14.84
CA LYS A 35 26.61 -28.86 14.25
C LYS A 35 25.30 -28.83 13.45
N ALA A 36 24.44 -27.84 13.69
CA ALA A 36 23.12 -27.71 13.07
C ALA A 36 22.93 -26.34 12.38
N PRO A 37 23.65 -26.07 11.27
CA PRO A 37 23.61 -24.78 10.58
C PRO A 37 22.22 -24.44 10.02
N ASN A 38 21.42 -25.45 9.63
CA ASN A 38 20.03 -25.26 9.19
C ASN A 38 19.17 -24.57 10.24
N GLY A 39 19.39 -24.87 11.53
CA GLY A 39 18.64 -24.23 12.62
C GLY A 39 18.99 -22.74 12.77
N VAL A 40 20.21 -22.35 12.40
CA VAL A 40 20.63 -20.94 12.38
C VAL A 40 19.97 -20.21 11.23
N LEU A 41 20.01 -20.75 10.01
CA LEU A 41 19.33 -20.15 8.85
C LEU A 41 17.82 -20.03 9.07
N TYR A 42 17.18 -21.06 9.63
CA TYR A 42 15.76 -21.00 9.98
C TYR A 42 15.45 -19.88 10.97
N ARG A 43 16.30 -19.69 11.99
CA ARG A 43 16.18 -18.58 12.95
C ARG A 43 16.36 -17.23 12.29
N ILE A 44 17.33 -17.07 11.39
CA ILE A 44 17.56 -15.83 10.66
C ILE A 44 16.33 -15.48 9.83
N LYS A 45 15.80 -16.44 9.06
CA LYS A 45 14.58 -16.26 8.24
C LYS A 45 13.34 -15.89 9.05
N LYS A 46 13.30 -16.20 10.35
CA LYS A 46 12.21 -15.87 11.28
C LYS A 46 12.49 -14.67 12.19
N SER A 47 13.68 -14.10 12.11
CA SER A 47 14.06 -12.99 12.99
C SER A 47 13.49 -11.65 12.48
N PRO A 48 13.11 -10.73 13.38
CA PRO A 48 12.65 -9.41 12.97
C PRO A 48 13.77 -8.70 12.19
N GLY A 49 13.41 -8.06 11.07
CA GLY A 49 14.37 -7.45 10.13
C GLY A 49 14.79 -8.34 8.96
N TYR A 50 14.37 -9.61 8.92
CA TYR A 50 14.69 -10.52 7.81
C TYR A 50 13.44 -11.24 7.31
N THR A 51 13.32 -11.35 5.99
CA THR A 51 12.27 -12.13 5.32
C THR A 51 12.85 -12.99 4.21
N TYR A 52 12.29 -14.16 4.01
CA TYR A 52 12.70 -15.05 2.93
C TYR A 52 11.77 -14.88 1.74
N ASP A 53 12.33 -14.58 0.57
CA ASP A 53 11.60 -14.57 -0.69
C ASP A 53 11.77 -15.93 -1.39
N GLU A 54 10.66 -16.63 -1.57
CA GLU A 54 10.63 -17.96 -2.20
C GLU A 54 10.92 -17.90 -3.70
N PHE A 55 10.57 -16.79 -4.37
CA PHE A 55 10.77 -16.65 -5.81
C PHE A 55 12.25 -16.44 -6.17
N SER A 56 12.95 -15.57 -5.44
CA SER A 56 14.37 -15.32 -5.66
C SER A 56 15.30 -16.26 -4.88
N ASN A 57 14.76 -17.08 -3.96
CA ASN A 57 15.52 -17.92 -3.03
C ASN A 57 16.58 -17.11 -2.26
N LYS A 58 16.21 -15.90 -1.82
CA LYS A 58 17.09 -14.97 -1.10
C LYS A 58 16.47 -14.54 0.23
N ILE A 59 17.32 -14.14 1.16
CA ILE A 59 16.92 -13.53 2.42
C ILE A 59 17.00 -12.01 2.22
N VAL A 60 15.84 -11.36 2.20
CA VAL A 60 15.68 -9.91 2.10
C VAL A 60 15.78 -9.32 3.50
N ILE A 61 16.63 -8.31 3.66
CA ILE A 61 16.69 -7.50 4.88
C ILE A 61 15.56 -6.49 4.77
N LYS A 62 14.63 -6.52 5.73
CA LYS A 62 13.63 -5.46 5.85
C LYS A 62 14.37 -4.24 6.40
N ASP A 63 14.69 -3.31 5.51
CA ASP A 63 15.00 -1.95 5.96
C ASP A 63 13.77 -1.45 6.72
N GLU A 64 13.96 -0.98 7.96
CA GLU A 64 12.89 -0.38 8.77
C GLU A 64 12.38 0.95 8.17
N GLU A 65 12.94 1.35 7.03
CA GLU A 65 12.52 2.51 6.25
C GLU A 65 11.63 2.07 5.07
N GLU A 66 10.53 1.36 5.36
CA GLU A 66 9.34 1.66 4.55
C GLU A 66 8.95 3.09 4.94
N PRO A 67 9.02 4.07 4.03
CA PRO A 67 8.64 5.42 4.37
C PRO A 67 7.16 5.39 4.77
N LEU A 68 6.89 5.64 6.06
CA LEU A 68 5.54 5.71 6.63
C LEU A 68 4.63 6.69 5.85
N PHE A 69 5.25 7.61 5.11
CA PHE A 69 4.60 8.57 4.25
C PHE A 69 5.06 8.37 2.80
N MET A 70 4.12 8.15 1.89
CA MET A 70 4.38 8.25 0.46
C MET A 70 4.91 9.64 0.12
N GLY A 71 5.97 9.70 -0.69
CA GLY A 71 6.47 10.95 -1.22
C GLY A 71 5.43 11.63 -2.11
N ILE A 72 5.42 12.96 -2.17
CA ILE A 72 4.51 13.71 -3.07
C ILE A 72 4.66 13.27 -4.52
N ASP A 73 5.89 12.98 -4.96
CA ASP A 73 6.17 12.49 -6.30
C ASP A 73 5.60 11.08 -6.52
N GLU A 74 5.49 10.25 -5.48
CA GLU A 74 4.91 8.90 -5.55
C GLU A 74 3.38 8.94 -5.58
N ILE A 75 2.75 9.89 -4.86
CA ILE A 75 1.32 10.16 -4.92
C ILE A 75 0.93 10.67 -6.31
N CYS A 76 1.72 11.59 -6.88
CA CYS A 76 1.47 12.18 -8.19
C CYS A 76 1.83 11.26 -9.35
N ASN A 77 2.85 10.40 -9.19
CA ASN A 77 3.28 9.44 -10.21
C ASN A 77 2.76 8.03 -9.94
N LYS A 78 1.56 7.88 -9.37
CA LYS A 78 0.90 6.57 -9.18
C LYS A 78 0.64 5.90 -10.53
N GLN A 79 1.69 5.41 -11.17
CA GLN A 79 1.61 4.34 -12.14
C GLN A 79 1.18 3.13 -11.35
N VAL A 80 -0.09 2.76 -11.57
CA VAL A 80 -0.75 1.54 -11.13
C VAL A 80 0.28 0.44 -10.86
N SER A 81 0.60 0.27 -9.58
CA SER A 81 1.55 -0.73 -9.12
C SER A 81 1.06 -2.08 -9.61
N LYS A 82 1.93 -2.80 -10.31
CA LYS A 82 1.71 -4.13 -10.85
C LYS A 82 1.25 -5.08 -9.74
N GLU A 83 -0.05 -5.39 -9.70
CA GLU A 83 -0.48 -6.71 -9.22
C GLU A 83 -0.04 -7.75 -10.25
N PRO A 84 0.58 -8.87 -9.85
CA PRO A 84 0.83 -9.97 -10.75
C PRO A 84 -0.43 -10.83 -10.78
N SER A 85 -1.30 -10.66 -11.76
CA SER A 85 -1.92 -11.79 -12.48
C SER A 85 -3.02 -11.37 -13.46
N HIS A 86 -2.90 -11.96 -14.66
CA HIS A 86 -3.92 -12.16 -15.70
C HIS A 86 -4.47 -10.93 -16.46
N THR A 87 -3.93 -10.79 -17.67
CA THR A 87 -4.67 -10.62 -18.93
C THR A 87 -5.88 -9.69 -18.90
N ILE A 88 -5.70 -8.46 -19.37
CA ILE A 88 -6.35 -7.84 -20.54
C ILE A 88 -5.77 -6.42 -20.65
N VAL A 89 -5.10 -6.17 -21.76
CA VAL A 89 -4.64 -4.83 -22.13
C VAL A 89 -5.87 -4.02 -22.52
N HIS A 90 -6.49 -3.33 -21.57
CA HIS A 90 -7.27 -2.15 -21.91
C HIS A 90 -6.28 -0.99 -22.01
N GLN A 91 -5.83 -0.72 -23.23
CA GLN A 91 -5.32 0.60 -23.57
C GLN A 91 -6.44 1.59 -23.26
N ILE A 92 -6.37 2.23 -22.08
CA ILE A 92 -7.22 3.39 -21.79
C ILE A 92 -6.65 4.53 -22.64
N HIS A 93 -7.12 4.61 -23.87
CA HIS A 93 -7.03 5.82 -24.65
C HIS A 93 -7.87 6.86 -23.90
N TYR A 94 -7.24 7.62 -23.00
CA TYR A 94 -7.85 8.81 -22.41
C TYR A 94 -8.09 9.81 -23.54
N SER A 95 -9.23 9.68 -24.22
CA SER A 95 -9.75 10.77 -25.03
C SER A 95 -9.99 11.95 -24.11
N LYS A 96 -9.64 13.16 -24.56
CA LYS A 96 -9.88 14.43 -23.85
C LYS A 96 -11.36 14.62 -23.45
N GLU A 97 -12.27 13.93 -24.12
CA GLU A 97 -13.70 13.87 -23.79
C GLU A 97 -13.95 13.13 -22.47
N THR A 98 -13.25 12.03 -22.21
CA THR A 98 -13.40 11.25 -20.97
C THR A 98 -12.93 12.02 -19.73
N SER A 99 -11.88 12.85 -19.84
CA SER A 99 -11.39 13.64 -18.72
C SER A 99 -12.30 14.81 -18.36
N LEU A 100 -12.94 15.45 -19.34
CA LEU A 100 -13.96 16.47 -19.09
C LEU A 100 -15.21 15.85 -18.46
N ASP A 101 -15.64 14.67 -18.91
CA ASP A 101 -16.77 13.96 -18.32
C ASP A 101 -16.54 13.58 -16.85
N LEU A 102 -15.30 13.19 -16.50
CA LEU A 102 -14.91 12.94 -15.12
C LEU A 102 -14.97 14.23 -14.29
N LEU A 103 -14.41 15.33 -14.81
CA LEU A 103 -14.48 16.63 -14.15
C LEU A 103 -15.93 17.09 -13.92
N TYR A 104 -16.82 16.90 -14.91
CA TYR A 104 -18.23 17.22 -14.74
C TYR A 104 -18.91 16.37 -13.67
N LYS A 105 -18.57 15.08 -13.60
CA LYS A 105 -19.10 14.18 -12.55
C LYS A 105 -18.63 14.61 -11.17
N GLU A 106 -17.35 14.94 -11.02
CA GLU A 106 -16.79 15.43 -9.76
C GLU A 106 -17.45 16.73 -9.32
N LEU A 107 -17.55 17.71 -10.22
CA LEU A 107 -18.20 18.99 -9.93
C LEU A 107 -19.69 18.82 -9.57
N LEU A 108 -20.39 17.94 -10.27
CA LEU A 108 -21.79 17.61 -9.97
C LEU A 108 -21.92 16.94 -8.61
N GLN A 109 -21.01 16.01 -8.27
CA GLN A 109 -20.99 15.34 -6.98
C GLN A 109 -20.75 16.33 -5.84
N GLU A 110 -19.79 17.24 -5.98
CA GLU A 110 -19.54 18.30 -5.00
C GLU A 110 -20.77 19.19 -4.81
N LYS A 111 -21.41 19.62 -5.91
CA LYS A 111 -22.61 20.47 -5.84
C LYS A 111 -23.81 19.75 -5.23
N LEU A 112 -24.02 18.48 -5.54
CA LEU A 112 -25.07 17.68 -4.91
C LEU A 112 -24.80 17.45 -3.42
N LEU A 113 -23.54 17.25 -3.04
CA LEU A 113 -23.15 17.11 -1.63
C LEU A 113 -23.39 18.42 -0.87
N GLU A 114 -23.05 19.57 -1.44
CA GLU A 114 -23.32 20.89 -0.86
C GLU A 114 -24.83 21.10 -0.63
N LEU A 115 -25.66 20.79 -1.64
CA LEU A 115 -27.12 20.91 -1.54
C LEU A 115 -27.73 19.93 -0.53
N SER A 116 -27.11 18.76 -0.32
CA SER A 116 -27.60 17.73 0.61
C SER A 116 -27.69 18.21 2.06
N LYS A 117 -26.93 19.25 2.43
CA LYS A 117 -27.02 19.93 3.73
C LYS A 117 -28.43 20.45 4.01
N TYR A 118 -29.15 20.86 2.97
CA TYR A 118 -30.42 21.56 3.10
C TYR A 118 -31.63 20.70 2.76
N ILE A 119 -31.45 19.59 2.05
CA ILE A 119 -32.55 18.82 1.48
C ILE A 119 -32.49 17.39 2.00
N ARG A 120 -33.58 16.95 2.64
CA ARG A 120 -33.78 15.56 3.06
C ARG A 120 -34.98 14.97 2.33
N LEU A 121 -34.80 13.78 1.78
CA LEU A 121 -35.85 13.04 1.09
C LEU A 121 -36.32 11.91 1.99
N ASP A 122 -37.61 11.88 2.32
CA ASP A 122 -38.25 10.75 2.96
C ASP A 122 -39.08 9.98 1.93
N ARG A 123 -38.59 8.79 1.58
CA ARG A 123 -39.24 7.90 0.60
C ARG A 123 -40.43 7.14 1.16
N ILE A 124 -40.57 7.06 2.50
CA ILE A 124 -41.70 6.36 3.13
C ILE A 124 -42.92 7.26 3.08
N THR A 125 -42.75 8.53 3.42
CA THR A 125 -43.84 9.52 3.41
C THR A 125 -43.97 10.25 2.07
N ASN A 126 -43.04 10.02 1.12
CA ASN A 126 -42.90 10.77 -0.12
C ASN A 126 -42.82 12.29 0.11
N THR A 127 -42.07 12.70 1.15
CA THR A 127 -41.89 14.11 1.51
C THR A 127 -40.46 14.57 1.26
N ILE A 128 -40.30 15.86 0.99
CA ILE A 128 -39.01 16.52 0.87
C ILE A 128 -38.97 17.63 1.93
N ASP A 129 -38.07 17.48 2.89
CA ASP A 129 -37.80 18.50 3.88
C ASP A 129 -36.70 19.43 3.37
N ILE A 130 -36.96 20.73 3.39
CA ILE A 130 -36.00 21.77 3.02
C ILE A 130 -35.70 22.62 4.25
N ASP A 131 -34.45 22.59 4.72
CA ASP A 131 -33.99 23.37 5.87
C ASP A 131 -33.75 24.84 5.49
N LYS A 132 -34.84 25.60 5.50
CA LYS A 132 -34.84 27.05 5.27
C LYS A 132 -33.89 27.81 6.20
N THR A 133 -33.76 27.39 7.45
CA THR A 133 -32.95 28.13 8.45
C THR A 133 -31.48 28.07 8.10
N SER A 134 -30.99 26.88 7.76
CA SER A 134 -29.60 26.67 7.34
C SER A 134 -29.31 27.42 6.03
N ILE A 135 -30.23 27.40 5.05
CA ILE A 135 -30.06 28.12 3.78
C ILE A 135 -29.89 29.63 4.01
N LEU A 136 -30.73 30.23 4.86
CA LEU A 136 -30.66 31.67 5.15
C LEU A 136 -29.41 32.03 5.97
N THR A 137 -29.02 31.17 6.91
CA THR A 137 -27.82 31.37 7.76
C THR A 137 -26.55 31.38 6.91
N ASP A 138 -26.48 30.54 5.89
CA ASP A 138 -25.37 30.48 4.94
C ASP A 138 -25.43 31.61 3.88
N GLY A 139 -26.40 32.54 3.98
CA GLY A 139 -26.47 33.76 3.18
C GLY A 139 -27.22 33.65 1.84
N TYR A 140 -27.89 32.52 1.59
CA TYR A 140 -28.65 32.31 0.36
C TYR A 140 -30.05 32.94 0.45
N HIS A 141 -30.56 33.36 -0.70
CA HIS A 141 -31.93 33.87 -0.84
C HIS A 141 -32.82 32.79 -1.46
N ILE A 142 -33.96 32.50 -0.82
CA ILE A 142 -34.91 31.51 -1.30
C ILE A 142 -36.02 32.20 -2.10
N LYS A 143 -36.30 31.69 -3.30
CA LYS A 143 -37.45 32.07 -4.12
C LYS A 143 -38.28 30.81 -4.40
N ILE A 144 -39.57 30.89 -4.14
CA ILE A 144 -40.56 29.83 -4.40
C ILE A 144 -41.52 30.40 -5.44
N TYR A 145 -41.74 29.67 -6.53
CA TYR A 145 -42.60 30.05 -7.66
C TYR A 145 -43.80 29.12 -7.75
#